data_AF-A0A0G1BBP5-F1
#
_entry.id   AF-A0A0G1BBP5-F1
#
_cell.length_a   1.000
_cell.length_b   1.000
_cell.length_c   1.000
_cell.angle_alpha   90.00
_cell.angle_beta   90.00
_cell.angle_gamma   90.00
#
_symmetry.space_group_name_H-M   'P 1'
#
loop_
_entity.id
_entity.type
_entity.pdbx_description
1 polymer ?
#
loop_
_entity_poly.entity_id
_entity_poly.type
_entity_poly.pdbx_seq_one_letter_code
_entity_poly.pdbx_strand_id
1 'polypeptide(L)'
;MPNFIKVAALLLGLFLLLPVVVNPPVFAQSTDISSSYTIADSGAQEADILISTSDRGIVRATIPYDNKLFGVLQNQPLMVFRRADNTGKPVARFSTAEVNVTTLNGPITTGDYITSSEIAGKGMKGTLSGYVIGVALAPLDEKSGSQIDFQPKDPSEPVKKITSGKIPVALKIEFAELSGARTPSRLFDSVNTALFANVKDPSKVAEIFRYVAAGAIVLASFAFGFFTFSRSVPKAIEAIGRNPLAEKAILFSVIINIFFTIITAAVGIFAAVLILRL
;
A
#
# COMPACT_ATOMS: atom_id res chain seq x y z
N MET A 1 -53.77 39.55 -44.91
CA MET A 1 -52.66 39.88 -43.99
C MET A 1 -52.60 39.06 -42.69
N PRO A 2 -53.71 38.66 -42.00
CA PRO A 2 -53.59 38.03 -40.66
C PRO A 2 -52.99 36.62 -40.66
N ASN A 3 -53.06 35.89 -41.78
CA ASN A 3 -52.51 34.53 -41.86
C ASN A 3 -50.99 34.50 -42.00
N PHE A 4 -50.37 35.55 -42.56
CA PHE A 4 -48.92 35.60 -42.75
C PHE A 4 -48.17 35.71 -41.41
N ILE A 5 -48.69 36.52 -40.48
CA ILE A 5 -48.10 36.73 -39.16
C ILE A 5 -48.15 35.45 -38.33
N LYS A 6 -49.24 34.68 -38.42
CA LYS A 6 -49.38 33.39 -37.72
C LYS A 6 -48.41 32.33 -38.24
N VAL A 7 -48.21 32.26 -39.56
CA VAL A 7 -47.25 31.33 -40.17
C VAL A 7 -45.82 31.71 -39.83
N ALA A 8 -45.49 33.01 -39.85
CA ALA A 8 -44.17 33.49 -39.45
C ALA A 8 -43.88 33.22 -37.96
N ALA A 9 -44.86 33.41 -37.07
CA ALA A 9 -44.72 33.09 -35.65
C ALA A 9 -44.55 31.58 -35.39
N LEU A 10 -45.25 30.74 -36.16
CA LEU A 10 -45.09 29.28 -36.08
C LEU A 10 -43.71 28.84 -36.55
N LEU A 11 -43.21 29.39 -37.66
CA LEU A 11 -41.87 29.09 -38.19
C LEU A 11 -40.77 29.59 -37.26
N LEU A 12 -40.93 30.77 -36.65
CA LEU A 12 -39.99 31.30 -35.67
C LEU A 12 -39.99 30.46 -34.39
N GLY A 13 -41.16 30.02 -33.93
CA GLY A 13 -41.28 29.10 -32.79
C GLY A 13 -40.62 27.75 -33.07
N LEU A 14 -40.79 27.21 -34.28
CA LEU A 14 -40.14 25.97 -34.70
C LEU A 14 -38.61 26.14 -34.81
N PHE A 15 -38.14 27.28 -35.32
CA PHE A 15 -36.73 27.64 -35.41
C PHE A 15 -36.07 27.80 -34.03
N LEU A 16 -36.80 28.37 -33.06
CA LEU A 16 -36.31 28.53 -31.68
C LEU A 16 -36.31 27.21 -30.88
N LEU A 17 -37.12 26.22 -31.27
CA LEU A 17 -37.17 24.90 -30.64
C LEU A 17 -36.14 23.90 -31.23
N LEU A 18 -35.66 24.14 -32.45
CA LEU A 18 -34.64 23.32 -33.10
C LEU A 18 -33.32 23.17 -32.30
N PRO A 19 -32.73 24.20 -31.65
CA PRO A 19 -31.49 24.02 -30.90
C PRO A 19 -31.62 23.18 -29.62
N VAL A 20 -32.84 22.91 -29.12
CA VAL A 20 -33.04 22.08 -27.91
C VAL A 20 -32.90 20.59 -28.23
N VAL A 21 -33.14 20.17 -29.47
CA VAL A 21 -33.14 18.75 -29.88
C VAL A 21 -31.77 18.28 -30.41
N VAL A 22 -30.88 19.20 -30.78
CA VAL A 22 -29.60 18.88 -31.47
C VAL A 22 -28.35 19.19 -30.64
N ASN A 23 -28.48 19.37 -29.33
CA ASN A 23 -27.29 19.35 -28.47
C ASN A 23 -26.97 17.89 -28.12
N PRO A 24 -26.02 17.22 -28.80
CA PRO A 24 -25.50 15.96 -28.27
C PRO A 24 -24.96 16.22 -26.85
N PRO A 25 -25.09 15.27 -25.92
CA PRO A 25 -24.45 15.39 -24.62
C PRO A 25 -22.96 15.63 -24.83
N VAL A 26 -22.49 16.82 -24.47
CA VAL A 26 -21.06 17.14 -24.44
C VAL A 26 -20.49 16.42 -23.24
N PHE A 27 -19.93 15.22 -23.46
CA PHE A 27 -19.14 14.54 -22.45
C PHE A 27 -17.86 15.37 -22.25
N ALA A 28 -17.67 15.89 -21.04
CA ALA A 28 -16.38 16.45 -20.64
C ALA A 28 -15.33 15.33 -20.78
N GLN A 29 -14.41 15.47 -21.73
CA GLN A 29 -13.36 14.48 -21.94
C GLN A 29 -12.38 14.53 -20.77
N SER A 30 -12.17 13.38 -20.14
CA SER A 30 -11.21 13.20 -19.07
C SER A 30 -9.81 13.57 -19.55
N THR A 31 -9.05 14.36 -18.80
CA THR A 31 -7.74 14.84 -19.23
C THR A 31 -6.69 13.77 -18.95
N ASP A 32 -6.17 13.08 -19.97
CA ASP A 32 -5.02 12.17 -19.83
C ASP A 32 -3.72 12.90 -20.21
N ILE A 33 -2.83 13.05 -19.23
CA ILE A 33 -1.53 13.71 -19.38
C ILE A 33 -0.44 12.71 -19.01
N SER A 34 0.45 12.45 -19.96
CA SER A 34 1.54 11.49 -19.81
C SER A 34 2.90 12.12 -20.10
N SER A 35 3.96 11.53 -19.53
CA SER A 35 5.35 11.87 -19.86
C SER A 35 6.05 10.63 -20.42
N SER A 36 6.96 10.82 -21.37
CA SER A 36 7.67 9.69 -21.99
C SER A 36 8.79 9.16 -21.09
N TYR A 37 8.78 7.86 -20.82
CA TYR A 37 9.82 7.17 -20.05
C TYR A 37 10.32 5.90 -20.77
N THR A 38 11.55 5.50 -20.49
CA THR A 38 12.12 4.23 -20.96
C THR A 38 11.62 3.10 -20.07
N ILE A 39 10.84 2.19 -20.64
CA ILE A 39 10.32 1.01 -19.95
C ILE A 39 11.26 -0.17 -20.27
N ALA A 40 11.83 -0.78 -19.24
CA ALA A 40 12.76 -1.90 -19.39
C ALA A 40 12.04 -3.23 -19.67
N ASP A 41 10.77 -3.34 -19.28
CA ASP A 41 9.93 -4.52 -19.51
C ASP A 41 9.28 -4.48 -20.90
N SER A 42 9.73 -5.37 -21.80
CA SER A 42 9.16 -5.50 -23.15
C SER A 42 7.75 -6.08 -23.16
N GLY A 43 7.35 -6.78 -22.10
CA GLY A 43 6.01 -7.34 -21.93
C GLY A 43 4.97 -6.35 -21.39
N ALA A 44 5.34 -5.09 -21.16
CA ALA A 44 4.43 -4.05 -20.69
C ALA A 44 3.38 -3.68 -21.75
N GLN A 45 2.11 -3.79 -21.38
CA GLN A 45 0.95 -3.49 -22.22
C GLN A 45 0.26 -2.20 -21.78
N GLU A 46 -0.61 -1.69 -22.64
CA GLU A 46 -1.43 -0.52 -22.32
C GLU A 46 -2.27 -0.75 -21.06
N ALA A 47 -2.41 0.31 -20.27
CA ALA A 47 -3.11 0.36 -19.00
C ALA A 47 -2.42 -0.43 -17.87
N ASP A 48 -1.22 -0.96 -18.09
CA ASP A 48 -0.48 -1.65 -17.03
C ASP A 48 0.10 -0.67 -16.01
N ILE A 49 -0.03 -1.02 -14.73
CA ILE A 49 0.58 -0.35 -13.60
C ILE A 49 2.08 -0.67 -13.57
N LEU A 50 2.89 0.39 -13.47
CA LEU A 50 4.34 0.33 -13.47
C LEU A 50 4.92 0.70 -12.10
N ILE A 51 6.06 0.10 -11.78
CA ILE A 51 6.91 0.44 -10.66
C ILE A 51 8.27 0.92 -11.17
N SER A 52 8.94 1.77 -10.39
CA SER A 52 10.29 2.23 -10.70
C SER A 52 11.26 1.71 -9.65
N THR A 53 12.20 0.87 -10.06
CA THR A 53 13.25 0.35 -9.17
C THR A 53 14.64 0.69 -9.70
N SER A 54 15.59 0.95 -8.80
CA SER A 54 16.96 1.34 -9.15
C SER A 54 17.75 0.27 -9.91
N ASP A 55 17.40 -1.02 -9.74
CA ASP A 55 18.06 -2.19 -10.32
C ASP A 55 17.55 -2.54 -11.73
N ARG A 56 16.22 -2.47 -11.93
CA ARG A 56 15.52 -2.95 -13.14
C ARG A 56 14.87 -1.83 -13.96
N GLY A 57 14.95 -0.58 -13.50
CA GLY A 57 14.29 0.56 -14.12
C GLY A 57 12.76 0.51 -13.94
N ILE A 58 12.03 0.98 -14.96
CA ILE A 58 10.56 0.99 -14.97
C ILE A 58 10.07 -0.34 -15.55
N VAL A 59 9.33 -1.09 -14.73
CA VAL A 59 8.80 -2.43 -15.06
C VAL A 59 7.37 -2.58 -14.55
N ARG A 60 6.64 -3.62 -14.99
CA ARG A 60 5.29 -3.89 -14.48
C ARG A 60 5.27 -4.21 -12.99
N ALA A 61 4.26 -3.73 -12.29
CA ALA A 61 3.99 -4.10 -10.90
C ALA A 61 3.62 -5.58 -10.81
N THR A 62 4.20 -6.32 -9.86
CA THR A 62 3.93 -7.77 -9.62
C THR A 62 3.74 -8.10 -8.14
N ILE A 63 3.76 -7.07 -7.31
CA ILE A 63 3.67 -7.16 -5.85
C ILE A 63 2.41 -6.38 -5.46
N PRO A 64 1.51 -6.97 -4.65
CA PRO A 64 0.39 -6.25 -4.06
C PRO A 64 0.87 -5.08 -3.22
N TYR A 65 0.19 -3.93 -3.30
CA TYR A 65 0.52 -2.75 -2.47
C TYR A 65 1.98 -2.29 -2.58
N ASP A 66 2.57 -2.40 -3.77
CA ASP A 66 3.97 -2.06 -3.99
C ASP A 66 4.21 -0.58 -3.63
N ASN A 67 5.24 -0.30 -2.82
CA ASN A 67 5.58 1.07 -2.43
C ASN A 67 6.39 1.81 -3.50
N LYS A 68 6.75 1.15 -4.60
CA LYS A 68 7.51 1.72 -5.72
C LYS A 68 6.63 2.06 -6.93
N LEU A 69 5.31 2.21 -6.72
CA LEU A 69 4.38 2.64 -7.76
C LEU A 69 4.88 3.91 -8.47
N PHE A 70 4.89 3.86 -9.79
CA PHE A 70 5.43 4.93 -10.61
C PHE A 70 4.38 5.64 -11.46
N GLY A 71 3.49 4.86 -12.09
CA GLY A 71 2.47 5.35 -13.00
C GLY A 71 1.82 4.24 -13.81
N VAL A 72 1.07 4.60 -14.83
CA VAL A 72 0.35 3.67 -15.71
C VAL A 72 0.76 3.90 -17.16
N LEU A 73 1.08 2.84 -17.88
CA LEU A 73 1.42 2.90 -19.30
C LEU A 73 0.20 3.28 -20.14
N GLN A 74 0.28 4.36 -20.91
CA GLN A 74 -0.76 4.78 -21.85
C GLN A 74 -0.21 4.71 -23.28
N ASN A 75 -0.97 4.14 -24.23
CA ASN A 75 -0.55 4.16 -25.64
C ASN A 75 -1.06 5.41 -26.36
N GLN A 76 -2.26 5.88 -26.02
CA GLN A 76 -2.94 6.99 -26.71
C GLN A 76 -3.46 8.06 -25.72
N PRO A 77 -2.58 8.70 -24.93
CA PRO A 77 -2.99 9.82 -24.07
C PRO A 77 -3.32 11.07 -24.89
N LEU A 78 -4.13 11.97 -24.31
CA LEU A 78 -4.51 13.24 -24.95
C LEU A 78 -3.33 14.20 -25.10
N MET A 79 -2.44 14.23 -24.10
CA MET A 79 -1.24 15.06 -24.10
C MET A 79 -0.02 14.27 -23.64
N VAL A 80 1.10 14.39 -24.36
CA VAL A 80 2.38 13.76 -24.00
C VAL A 80 3.50 14.79 -23.93
N PHE A 81 4.15 14.88 -22.78
CA PHE A 81 5.47 15.50 -22.66
C PHE A 81 6.53 14.51 -23.13
N ARG A 82 6.96 14.68 -24.40
CA ARG A 82 7.99 13.84 -25.01
C ARG A 82 9.39 14.35 -24.66
N ARG A 83 10.32 13.41 -24.50
CA ARG A 83 11.76 13.69 -24.45
C ARG A 83 12.23 14.30 -25.77
N ALA A 84 13.31 15.09 -25.70
CA ALA A 84 13.92 15.71 -26.86
C ALA A 84 14.43 14.68 -27.89
N ASP A 85 14.81 13.48 -27.44
CA ASP A 85 15.23 12.36 -28.29
C ASP A 85 14.05 11.61 -28.94
N ASN A 86 12.80 11.99 -28.63
CA ASN A 86 11.57 11.35 -29.10
C ASN A 86 11.49 9.83 -28.80
N THR A 87 12.21 9.37 -27.77
CA THR A 87 12.23 7.96 -27.34
C THR A 87 11.38 7.73 -26.09
N GLY A 88 11.00 6.47 -25.86
CA GLY A 88 10.24 6.03 -24.69
C GLY A 88 8.74 5.85 -24.94
N LYS A 89 8.04 5.38 -23.91
CA LYS A 89 6.59 5.15 -23.92
C LYS A 89 5.88 6.13 -22.97
N PRO A 90 4.64 6.55 -23.27
CA PRO A 90 3.90 7.48 -22.40
C PRO A 90 3.51 6.79 -21.09
N VAL A 91 3.79 7.45 -19.96
CA VAL A 91 3.33 7.00 -18.64
C VAL A 91 2.56 8.13 -17.97
N ALA A 92 1.31 7.85 -17.61
CA ALA A 92 0.45 8.73 -16.84
C ALA A 92 0.75 8.56 -15.35
N ARG A 93 0.93 9.68 -14.65
CA ARG A 93 1.25 9.70 -13.20
C ARG A 93 0.23 10.50 -12.38
N PHE A 94 -0.62 11.27 -13.04
CA PHE A 94 -1.61 12.15 -12.43
C PHE A 94 -2.78 12.32 -13.41
N SER A 95 -3.87 12.94 -12.93
CA SER A 95 -5.11 13.10 -13.68
C SER A 95 -5.87 11.78 -13.86
N THR A 96 -6.50 11.54 -15.00
CA THR A 96 -7.31 10.35 -15.28
C THR A 96 -6.65 9.50 -16.33
N ALA A 97 -6.56 8.20 -16.12
CA ALA A 97 -5.99 7.28 -17.09
C ALA A 97 -6.70 5.92 -17.06
N GLU A 98 -6.68 5.20 -18.18
CA GLU A 98 -7.19 3.84 -18.25
C GLU A 98 -6.24 2.89 -17.54
N VAL A 99 -6.75 2.11 -16.59
CA VAL A 99 -5.96 1.16 -15.79
C VAL A 99 -6.53 -0.23 -15.95
N ASN A 100 -5.64 -1.19 -16.22
CA ASN A 100 -5.94 -2.60 -16.30
C ASN A 100 -6.14 -3.13 -14.88
N VAL A 101 -7.36 -3.48 -14.51
CA VAL A 101 -7.70 -3.94 -13.16
C VAL A 101 -8.33 -5.33 -13.22
N THR A 102 -8.39 -5.97 -12.05
CA THR A 102 -8.96 -7.30 -11.88
C THR A 102 -9.89 -7.37 -10.69
N THR A 103 -10.85 -8.30 -10.76
CA THR A 103 -11.74 -8.65 -9.64
C THR A 103 -11.09 -9.60 -8.63
N LEU A 104 -9.76 -9.64 -8.56
CA LEU A 104 -9.01 -10.53 -7.65
C LEU A 104 -9.48 -10.37 -6.19
N ASN A 105 -9.64 -9.11 -5.77
CA ASN A 105 -10.17 -8.68 -4.46
C ASN A 105 -11.68 -8.34 -4.49
N GLY A 106 -12.42 -8.89 -5.45
CA GLY A 106 -13.86 -8.65 -5.63
C GLY A 106 -14.20 -7.58 -6.67
N PRO A 107 -15.50 -7.36 -6.94
CA PRO A 107 -15.99 -6.41 -7.94
C PRO A 107 -15.62 -4.98 -7.57
N ILE A 108 -15.22 -4.15 -8.54
CA ILE A 108 -14.81 -2.76 -8.32
C ILE A 108 -16.01 -1.84 -8.52
N THR A 109 -16.17 -0.88 -7.63
CA THR A 109 -17.19 0.17 -7.70
C THR A 109 -16.54 1.55 -7.82
N THR A 110 -17.26 2.52 -8.38
CA THR A 110 -16.78 3.91 -8.44
C THR A 110 -16.49 4.43 -7.03
N GLY A 111 -15.32 5.01 -6.82
CA GLY A 111 -14.85 5.48 -5.52
C GLY A 111 -13.93 4.49 -4.79
N ASP A 112 -13.83 3.23 -5.26
CA ASP A 112 -12.87 2.28 -4.68
C ASP A 112 -11.43 2.68 -4.98
N TYR A 113 -10.55 2.48 -4.00
CA TYR A 113 -9.12 2.59 -4.22
C TYR A 113 -8.62 1.45 -5.10
N ILE A 114 -7.71 1.75 -6.02
CA ILE A 114 -7.03 0.76 -6.87
C ILE A 114 -5.57 0.68 -6.47
N THR A 115 -5.06 -0.54 -6.30
CA THR A 115 -3.65 -0.81 -5.98
C THR A 115 -3.06 -1.83 -6.96
N SER A 116 -1.75 -2.06 -6.92
CA SER A 116 -1.10 -3.14 -7.68
C SER A 116 -1.55 -4.52 -7.19
N SER A 117 -1.53 -5.51 -8.10
CA SER A 117 -1.85 -6.91 -7.76
C SER A 117 -0.63 -7.82 -7.95
N GLU A 118 -0.84 -9.12 -7.69
CA GLU A 118 0.16 -10.16 -8.01
C GLU A 118 0.30 -10.41 -9.51
N ILE A 119 -0.69 -9.99 -10.30
CA ILE A 119 -0.72 -10.21 -11.74
C ILE A 119 0.02 -9.06 -12.40
N ALA A 120 1.03 -9.40 -13.22
CA ALA A 120 1.93 -8.43 -13.82
C ALA A 120 1.18 -7.31 -14.55
N GLY A 121 1.36 -6.08 -14.07
CA GLY A 121 0.79 -4.87 -14.65
C GLY A 121 -0.67 -4.63 -14.30
N LYS A 122 -1.38 -5.57 -13.68
CA LYS A 122 -2.79 -5.40 -13.37
C LYS A 122 -3.00 -4.90 -11.95
N GLY A 123 -3.96 -4.01 -11.79
CA GLY A 123 -4.45 -3.54 -10.50
C GLY A 123 -5.55 -4.42 -9.92
N MET A 124 -5.90 -4.13 -8.68
CA MET A 124 -7.02 -4.73 -7.94
C MET A 124 -7.61 -3.73 -6.97
N LYS A 125 -8.80 -4.03 -6.44
CA LYS A 125 -9.39 -3.25 -5.34
C LYS A 125 -8.47 -3.21 -4.11
N GLY A 126 -8.24 -2.02 -3.57
CA GLY A 126 -7.57 -1.79 -2.31
C GLY A 126 -8.50 -2.09 -1.13
N THR A 127 -8.27 -3.21 -0.45
CA THR A 127 -9.02 -3.65 0.75
C THR A 127 -8.29 -3.33 2.06
N LEU A 128 -6.96 -3.25 2.02
CA LEU A 128 -6.06 -2.89 3.11
C LEU A 128 -5.43 -1.51 2.89
N SER A 129 -5.04 -0.86 3.99
CA SER A 129 -4.25 0.38 3.92
C SER A 129 -2.89 0.10 3.28
N GLY A 130 -2.48 0.96 2.35
CA GLY A 130 -1.27 0.75 1.56
C GLY A 130 -1.13 1.74 0.42
N TYR A 131 -0.10 1.54 -0.41
CA TYR A 131 0.08 2.37 -1.61
C TYR A 131 -0.96 2.03 -2.67
N VAL A 132 -1.59 3.08 -3.22
CA VAL A 132 -2.63 2.99 -4.24
C VAL A 132 -2.20 3.80 -5.45
N ILE A 133 -2.68 3.39 -6.63
CA ILE A 133 -2.45 4.15 -7.87
C ILE A 133 -3.46 5.30 -8.00
N GLY A 134 -4.64 5.15 -7.41
CA GLY A 134 -5.72 6.12 -7.52
C GLY A 134 -7.09 5.58 -7.11
N VAL A 135 -8.13 6.27 -7.57
CA VAL A 135 -9.54 5.97 -7.25
C VAL A 135 -10.31 5.61 -8.53
N ALA A 136 -11.07 4.52 -8.51
CA ALA A 136 -11.86 4.05 -9.64
C ALA A 136 -12.96 5.04 -10.01
N LEU A 137 -13.07 5.39 -11.30
CA LEU A 137 -14.14 6.24 -11.82
C LEU A 137 -15.28 5.44 -12.44
N ALA A 138 -15.03 4.19 -12.81
CA ALA A 138 -16.03 3.27 -13.33
C ALA A 138 -16.02 1.94 -12.57
N PRO A 139 -17.16 1.24 -12.51
CA PRO A 139 -17.24 -0.09 -11.92
C PRO A 139 -16.64 -1.16 -12.86
N LEU A 140 -16.14 -2.25 -12.28
CA LEU A 140 -15.82 -3.49 -12.97
C LEU A 140 -16.48 -4.66 -12.25
N ASP A 141 -17.49 -5.23 -12.90
CA ASP A 141 -18.19 -6.43 -12.45
C ASP A 141 -17.59 -7.68 -13.08
N GLU A 142 -17.89 -8.84 -12.49
CA GLU A 142 -17.40 -10.14 -12.99
C GLU A 142 -17.91 -10.49 -14.40
N LYS A 143 -18.94 -9.79 -14.89
CA LYS A 143 -19.61 -10.05 -16.18
C LYS A 143 -19.15 -9.15 -17.33
N SER A 144 -18.51 -8.02 -17.04
CA SER A 144 -18.23 -6.98 -18.05
C SER A 144 -16.81 -7.01 -18.62
N GLY A 145 -15.90 -7.79 -18.03
CA GLY A 145 -14.52 -7.94 -18.50
C GLY A 145 -14.19 -9.32 -19.07
N SER A 146 -12.93 -9.47 -19.48
CA SER A 146 -12.39 -10.75 -19.95
C SER A 146 -12.07 -11.65 -18.77
N GLN A 147 -12.57 -12.88 -18.78
CA GLN A 147 -12.22 -13.88 -17.78
C GLN A 147 -10.77 -14.32 -17.97
N ILE A 148 -10.00 -14.30 -16.90
CA ILE A 148 -8.63 -14.81 -16.83
C ILE A 148 -8.53 -15.85 -15.71
N ASP A 149 -7.79 -16.91 -15.97
CA ASP A 149 -7.46 -17.92 -14.97
C ASP A 149 -6.29 -17.41 -14.14
N PHE A 150 -6.53 -17.13 -12.86
CA PHE A 150 -5.49 -16.75 -11.91
C PHE A 150 -5.03 -17.97 -11.14
N GLN A 151 -3.75 -18.30 -11.29
CA GLN A 151 -3.05 -19.28 -10.47
C GLN A 151 -2.37 -18.53 -9.31
N PRO A 152 -2.82 -18.73 -8.05
CA PRO A 152 -2.12 -18.20 -6.89
C PRO A 152 -0.69 -18.73 -6.82
N LYS A 153 0.22 -17.98 -6.19
CA LYS A 153 1.61 -18.42 -5.99
C LYS A 153 1.73 -19.60 -5.03
N ASP A 154 0.73 -19.82 -4.17
CA ASP A 154 0.63 -21.02 -3.34
C ASP A 154 0.05 -22.19 -4.18
N PRO A 155 0.81 -23.28 -4.40
CA PRO A 155 0.34 -24.44 -5.16
C PRO A 155 -0.90 -25.13 -4.56
N SER A 156 -1.23 -24.83 -3.31
CA SER A 156 -2.32 -25.46 -2.56
C SER A 156 -3.68 -24.81 -2.83
N GLU A 157 -3.71 -23.61 -3.41
CA GLU A 157 -4.95 -22.89 -3.71
C GLU A 157 -5.48 -23.21 -5.12
N PRO A 158 -6.80 -23.44 -5.27
CA PRO A 158 -7.40 -23.72 -6.57
C PRO A 158 -7.30 -22.51 -7.51
N VAL A 159 -7.22 -22.77 -8.81
CA VAL A 159 -7.27 -21.74 -9.85
C VAL A 159 -8.56 -20.93 -9.70
N LYS A 160 -8.42 -19.62 -9.51
CA LYS A 160 -9.55 -18.70 -9.37
C LYS A 160 -9.84 -18.07 -10.73
N LYS A 161 -11.06 -18.20 -11.21
CA LYS A 161 -11.54 -17.43 -12.37
C LYS A 161 -11.83 -16.01 -11.91
N ILE A 162 -11.11 -15.05 -12.46
CA ILE A 162 -11.30 -13.63 -12.16
C ILE A 162 -11.52 -12.86 -13.45
N THR A 163 -12.10 -11.69 -13.33
CA THR A 163 -12.41 -10.83 -14.49
C THR A 163 -11.40 -9.71 -14.55
N SER A 164 -10.84 -9.47 -15.74
CA SER A 164 -9.91 -8.38 -16.03
C SER A 164 -10.52 -7.41 -17.04
N GLY A 165 -10.35 -6.12 -16.80
CA GLY A 165 -10.84 -5.06 -17.67
C GLY A 165 -10.05 -3.78 -17.52
N LYS A 166 -10.19 -2.87 -18.48
CA LYS A 166 -9.69 -1.50 -18.37
C LYS A 166 -10.78 -0.62 -17.80
N ILE A 167 -10.47 0.15 -16.77
CA ILE A 167 -11.36 1.17 -16.23
C ILE A 167 -10.64 2.52 -16.11
N PRO A 168 -11.34 3.64 -16.26
CA PRO A 168 -10.79 4.94 -15.93
C PRO A 168 -10.55 5.04 -14.42
N VAL A 169 -9.36 5.48 -14.04
CA VAL A 169 -8.95 5.74 -12.66
C VAL A 169 -8.42 7.16 -12.54
N ALA A 170 -8.88 7.88 -11.52
CA ALA A 170 -8.27 9.14 -11.11
C ALA A 170 -6.94 8.82 -10.40
N LEU A 171 -5.84 8.98 -11.14
CA LEU A 171 -4.48 8.75 -10.69
C LEU A 171 -4.11 9.71 -9.57
N LYS A 172 -3.79 9.13 -8.43
CA LYS A 172 -3.25 9.80 -7.25
C LYS A 172 -2.39 8.78 -6.52
N ILE A 173 -1.11 8.75 -6.88
CA ILE A 173 -0.17 7.79 -6.31
C ILE A 173 0.16 8.24 -4.89
N GLU A 174 -0.41 7.56 -3.91
CA GLU A 174 -0.23 7.89 -2.50
C GLU A 174 -0.42 6.68 -1.61
N PHE A 175 -0.08 6.82 -0.33
CA PHE A 175 -0.48 5.88 0.70
C PHE A 175 -1.92 6.19 1.12
N ALA A 176 -2.85 5.28 0.84
CA ALA A 176 -4.23 5.40 1.27
C ALA A 176 -4.44 4.67 2.60
N GLU A 177 -4.88 5.41 3.60
CA GLU A 177 -5.41 4.85 4.84
C GLU A 177 -6.87 4.48 4.64
N LEU A 178 -7.15 3.20 4.42
CA LEU A 178 -8.51 2.66 4.44
C LEU A 178 -8.97 2.59 5.91
N SER A 179 -9.41 3.74 6.44
CA SER A 179 -9.97 3.86 7.78
C SER A 179 -11.31 3.13 7.87
N GLY A 180 -11.25 1.85 8.23
CA GLY A 180 -12.37 1.14 8.84
C GLY A 180 -12.00 0.82 10.28
N ALA A 181 -12.95 0.98 11.20
CA ALA A 181 -12.79 0.82 12.65
C ALA A 181 -11.68 -0.17 13.04
N ARG A 182 -10.71 0.33 13.81
CA ARG A 182 -9.50 -0.35 14.29
C ARG A 182 -9.83 -1.74 14.84
N THR A 183 -9.80 -2.75 13.98
CA THR A 183 -10.00 -4.15 14.37
C THR A 183 -8.61 -4.80 14.40
N PRO A 184 -8.22 -5.50 15.48
CA PRO A 184 -6.88 -6.06 15.63
C PRO A 184 -6.46 -6.96 14.45
N SER A 185 -7.41 -7.66 13.82
CA SER A 185 -7.17 -8.51 12.65
C SER A 185 -6.56 -7.76 11.46
N ARG A 186 -6.99 -6.51 11.21
CA ARG A 186 -6.50 -5.73 10.06
C ARG A 186 -5.08 -5.20 10.25
N LEU A 187 -4.63 -5.04 11.51
CA LEU A 187 -3.23 -4.71 11.80
C LEU A 187 -2.32 -5.90 11.44
N PHE A 188 -2.75 -7.12 11.76
CA PHE A 188 -2.02 -8.32 11.37
C PHE A 188 -1.96 -8.47 9.85
N ASP A 189 -3.05 -8.22 9.13
CA ASP A 189 -3.06 -8.26 7.65
C ASP A 189 -2.10 -7.23 7.04
N SER A 190 -2.09 -5.99 7.55
CA SER A 190 -1.16 -4.95 7.09
C SER A 190 0.31 -5.29 7.40
N VAL A 191 0.59 -5.84 8.57
CA VAL A 191 1.94 -6.34 8.92
C VAL A 191 2.33 -7.50 8.01
N ASN A 192 1.40 -8.42 7.75
CA ASN A 192 1.62 -9.57 6.88
C ASN A 192 1.96 -9.13 5.46
N THR A 193 1.18 -8.22 4.87
CA THR A 193 1.47 -7.65 3.54
C THR A 193 2.80 -6.87 3.52
N ALA A 194 3.11 -6.08 4.55
CA ALA A 194 4.37 -5.36 4.64
C ALA A 194 5.58 -6.30 4.77
N LEU A 195 5.45 -7.40 5.51
CA LEU A 195 6.45 -8.45 5.58
C LEU A 195 6.62 -9.12 4.21
N PHE A 196 5.53 -9.55 3.57
CA PHE A 196 5.56 -10.26 2.29
C PHE A 196 5.95 -9.40 1.07
N ALA A 197 5.72 -8.08 1.09
CA ALA A 197 6.22 -7.17 0.06
C ALA A 197 7.76 -7.16 0.00
N ASN A 198 8.42 -7.42 1.14
CA ASN A 198 9.88 -7.48 1.27
C ASN A 198 10.45 -8.91 1.17
N VAL A 199 9.62 -9.95 1.07
CA VAL A 199 10.04 -11.38 1.08
C VAL A 199 10.84 -11.80 -0.15
N LYS A 200 10.90 -10.98 -1.21
CA LYS A 200 11.77 -11.27 -2.37
C LYS A 200 13.27 -11.13 -2.07
N ASP A 201 13.65 -10.50 -0.96
CA ASP A 201 15.03 -10.41 -0.47
C ASP A 201 15.19 -11.22 0.84
N PRO A 202 15.70 -12.47 0.80
CA PRO A 202 15.92 -13.29 2.00
C PRO A 202 16.77 -12.62 3.08
N SER A 203 17.67 -11.71 2.68
CA SER A 203 18.51 -10.93 3.58
C SER A 203 17.71 -9.92 4.44
N LYS A 204 16.70 -9.25 3.87
CA LYS A 204 15.90 -8.26 4.59
C LYS A 204 14.94 -8.89 5.59
N VAL A 205 14.43 -10.08 5.27
CA VAL A 205 13.60 -10.86 6.19
C VAL A 205 14.41 -11.25 7.43
N ALA A 206 15.63 -11.76 7.23
CA ALA A 206 16.53 -12.09 8.34
C ALA A 206 16.86 -10.86 9.22
N GLU A 207 17.03 -9.69 8.61
CA GLU A 207 17.29 -8.43 9.32
C GLU A 207 16.13 -8.04 10.26
N ILE A 208 14.88 -8.17 9.80
CA ILE A 208 13.69 -7.89 10.62
C ILE A 208 13.60 -8.85 11.82
N PHE A 209 13.81 -10.15 11.59
CA PHE A 209 13.81 -11.13 12.68
C PHE A 209 14.91 -10.86 13.71
N ARG A 210 16.09 -10.38 13.28
CA ARG A 210 17.18 -9.95 14.19
C ARG A 210 16.77 -8.76 15.04
N TYR A 211 16.15 -7.74 14.45
CA TYR A 211 15.66 -6.58 15.20
C TYR A 211 14.61 -6.96 16.25
N VAL A 212 13.65 -7.82 15.88
CA VAL A 212 12.61 -8.30 16.81
C VAL A 212 13.23 -9.14 17.92
N ALA A 213 14.16 -10.05 17.60
CA ALA A 213 14.84 -10.87 18.60
C ALA A 213 15.70 -10.03 19.56
N ALA A 214 16.46 -9.05 19.05
CA ALA A 214 17.25 -8.13 19.85
C ALA A 214 16.36 -7.30 20.80
N GLY A 215 15.24 -6.77 20.30
CA GLY A 215 14.27 -6.04 21.12
C GLY A 215 13.65 -6.91 22.22
N ALA A 216 13.29 -8.15 21.91
CA ALA A 216 12.75 -9.10 22.89
C ALA A 216 13.75 -9.41 24.01
N ILE A 217 15.03 -9.57 23.68
CA ILE A 217 16.09 -9.86 24.67
C ILE A 217 16.33 -8.66 25.60
N VAL A 218 16.34 -7.44 25.06
CA VAL A 218 16.45 -6.22 25.88
C VAL A 218 15.26 -6.10 26.83
N LEU A 219 14.04 -6.31 26.33
CA LEU A 219 12.83 -6.28 27.16
C LEU A 219 12.84 -7.35 28.23
N ALA A 220 13.24 -8.59 27.89
CA ALA A 220 13.32 -9.68 28.85
C ALA A 220 14.37 -9.41 29.95
N SER A 221 15.54 -8.88 29.57
CA SER A 221 16.62 -8.56 30.51
C SER A 221 16.24 -7.41 31.45
N PHE A 222 15.57 -6.38 30.90
CA PHE A 222 15.01 -5.29 31.70
C PHE A 222 13.92 -5.78 32.64
N ALA A 223 12.96 -6.57 32.15
CA ALA A 223 11.89 -7.12 32.97
C ALA A 223 12.43 -8.00 34.08
N PHE A 224 13.40 -8.87 33.80
CA PHE A 224 14.05 -9.71 34.80
C PHE A 224 14.75 -8.85 35.87
N GLY A 225 15.54 -7.86 35.46
CA GLY A 225 16.18 -6.94 36.40
C GLY A 225 15.18 -6.18 37.27
N PHE A 226 14.13 -5.65 36.65
CA PHE A 226 13.03 -4.96 37.33
C PHE A 226 12.32 -5.86 38.33
N PHE A 227 11.96 -7.09 37.96
CA PHE A 227 11.27 -8.02 38.88
C PHE A 227 12.16 -8.44 40.05
N THR A 228 13.45 -8.66 39.80
CA THR A 228 14.41 -9.06 40.84
C THR A 228 14.61 -7.92 41.83
N PHE A 229 14.79 -6.70 41.34
CA PHE A 229 14.91 -5.49 42.15
C PHE A 229 13.62 -5.18 42.93
N SER A 230 12.46 -5.20 42.25
CA SER A 230 11.14 -4.90 42.81
C SER A 230 10.79 -5.82 43.99
N ARG A 231 11.22 -7.08 43.95
CA ARG A 231 11.02 -8.03 45.06
C ARG A 231 12.06 -7.91 46.16
N SER A 232 13.30 -7.54 45.84
CA SER A 232 14.41 -7.54 46.79
C SER A 232 14.48 -6.30 47.67
N VAL A 233 14.21 -5.12 47.11
CA VAL A 233 14.36 -3.86 47.84
C VAL A 233 13.38 -3.73 49.00
N PRO A 234 12.07 -4.02 48.84
CA PRO A 234 11.13 -3.94 49.96
C PRO A 234 11.48 -4.88 51.11
N LYS A 235 11.92 -6.11 50.80
CA LYS A 235 12.34 -7.09 51.81
C LYS A 235 13.56 -6.64 52.60
N ALA A 236 14.50 -5.97 51.93
CA ALA A 236 15.67 -5.42 52.60
C ALA A 236 15.31 -4.26 53.53
N ILE A 237 14.40 -3.39 53.09
CA ILE A 237 13.89 -2.28 53.92
C ILE A 237 13.14 -2.83 55.15
N GLU A 238 12.28 -3.84 54.97
CA GLU A 238 11.59 -4.52 56.07
C GLU A 238 12.58 -5.16 57.05
N ALA A 239 13.62 -5.83 56.54
CA ALA A 239 14.64 -6.46 57.38
C ALA A 239 15.46 -5.45 58.20
N ILE A 240 15.82 -4.30 57.62
CA ILE A 240 16.51 -3.22 58.33
C ILE A 240 15.61 -2.66 59.44
N GLY A 241 14.32 -2.45 59.15
CA GLY A 241 13.34 -1.99 60.13
C GLY A 241 13.15 -2.96 61.30
N ARG A 242 13.29 -4.27 61.06
CA ARG A 242 13.13 -5.32 62.09
C ARG A 242 14.39 -5.60 62.90
N ASN A 243 15.58 -5.39 62.32
CA ASN A 243 16.85 -5.61 63.01
C ASN A 243 17.92 -4.57 62.60
N PRO A 244 17.92 -3.39 63.21
CA PRO A 244 18.88 -2.33 62.88
C PRO A 244 20.33 -2.71 63.22
N LEU A 245 20.57 -3.67 64.11
CA LEU A 245 21.93 -4.10 64.45
C LEU A 245 22.63 -4.82 63.28
N ALA A 246 21.87 -5.43 62.37
CA ALA A 246 22.37 -6.13 61.19
C ALA A 246 22.34 -5.29 59.91
N GLU A 247 22.07 -3.98 60.03
CA GLU A 247 21.89 -3.05 58.90
C GLU A 247 23.00 -3.16 57.85
N LYS A 248 24.27 -3.17 58.28
CA LYS A 248 25.42 -3.24 57.36
C LYS A 248 25.45 -4.54 56.55
N ALA A 249 25.09 -5.67 57.15
CA ALA A 249 25.04 -6.96 56.46
C ALA A 249 23.87 -7.02 55.46
N ILE A 250 22.72 -6.45 55.82
CA ILE A 250 21.54 -6.38 54.94
C ILE A 250 21.82 -5.45 53.75
N LEU A 251 22.41 -4.29 54.00
CA LEU A 251 22.75 -3.31 52.97
C LEU A 251 23.81 -3.87 52.00
N PHE A 252 24.79 -4.63 52.50
CA PHE A 252 25.74 -5.36 51.67
C PHE A 252 25.06 -6.38 50.74
N SER A 253 24.07 -7.13 51.24
CA SER A 253 23.28 -8.04 50.41
C SER A 253 22.48 -7.32 49.31
N VAL A 254 21.90 -6.15 49.63
CA VAL A 254 21.20 -5.30 48.64
C VAL A 254 22.15 -4.82 47.55
N ILE A 255 23.34 -4.35 47.92
CA ILE A 255 24.35 -3.89 46.95
C ILE A 255 24.73 -5.02 45.99
N ILE A 256 24.94 -6.24 46.51
CA ILE A 256 25.22 -7.42 45.67
C ILE A 256 24.07 -7.69 44.69
N ASN A 257 22.82 -7.61 45.13
CA ASN A 257 21.69 -7.88 44.24
C ASN A 257 21.49 -6.78 43.18
N ILE A 258 21.73 -5.52 43.53
CA ILE A 258 21.76 -4.40 42.56
C ILE A 258 22.88 -4.63 41.54
N PHE A 259 24.06 -5.05 41.99
CA PHE A 259 25.19 -5.35 41.12
C PHE A 259 24.85 -6.48 40.13
N PHE A 260 24.27 -7.59 40.59
CA PHE A 260 23.80 -8.65 39.70
C PHE A 260 22.73 -8.18 38.72
N THR A 261 21.81 -7.32 39.16
CA THR A 261 20.78 -6.74 38.30
C THR A 261 21.39 -5.92 37.16
N ILE A 262 22.41 -5.10 37.47
CA ILE A 262 23.14 -4.30 36.48
C ILE A 262 23.88 -5.21 35.50
N ILE A 263 24.53 -6.28 36.00
CA ILE A 263 25.20 -7.27 35.15
C ILE A 263 24.22 -7.92 34.17
N THR A 264 23.07 -8.39 34.66
CA THR A 264 22.08 -9.04 33.79
C THR A 264 21.56 -8.08 32.72
N ALA A 265 21.32 -6.81 33.06
CA ALA A 265 20.94 -5.80 32.09
C ALA A 265 22.06 -5.56 31.04
N ALA A 266 23.31 -5.44 31.48
CA ALA A 266 24.46 -5.26 30.59
C ALA A 266 24.66 -6.45 29.64
N VAL A 267 24.50 -7.68 30.13
CA VAL A 267 24.54 -8.91 29.31
C VAL A 267 23.43 -8.91 28.28
N GLY A 268 22.21 -8.51 28.64
CA GLY A 268 21.09 -8.38 27.71
C GLY A 268 21.36 -7.39 26.59
N ILE A 269 21.88 -6.21 26.92
CA ILE A 269 22.26 -5.18 25.94
C ILE A 269 23.40 -5.70 25.04
N PHE A 270 24.41 -6.33 25.61
CA PHE A 270 25.52 -6.90 24.85
C PHE A 270 25.05 -7.98 23.87
N ALA A 271 24.18 -8.88 24.31
CA ALA A 271 23.61 -9.92 23.45
C ALA A 271 22.77 -9.31 22.32
N ALA A 272 21.98 -8.27 22.61
CA ALA A 272 21.23 -7.54 21.60
C ALA A 272 22.15 -6.90 20.55
N VAL A 273 23.21 -6.20 20.95
CA VAL A 273 24.19 -5.62 20.03
C VAL A 273 24.88 -6.69 19.18
N LEU A 274 25.19 -7.86 19.75
CA LEU A 274 25.77 -8.98 19.01
C LEU A 274 24.80 -9.49 17.93
N ILE A 275 23.51 -9.61 18.25
CA ILE A 275 22.46 -10.02 17.30
C ILE A 275 22.27 -8.99 16.18
N LEU A 276 22.38 -7.70 16.48
CA LEU A 276 22.30 -6.64 15.48
C LEU A 276 23.50 -6.63 14.53
N ARG A 277 24.64 -7.17 14.97
CA ARG A 277 25.89 -7.19 14.20
C ARG A 277 26.06 -8.47 13.36
N LEU A 278 25.48 -9.58 13.80
CA LEU A 278 25.39 -10.82 13.03
C LEU A 278 24.51 -10.60 11.79
#